data_AF-A0A541C714-F1
#
_entry.id   AF-A0A541C714-F1
#
_cell.length_a   1.000
_cell.length_b   1.000
_cell.length_c   1.000
_cell.angle_alpha   90.00
_cell.angle_beta   90.00
_cell.angle_gamma   90.00
#
_symmetry.space_group_name_H-M   'P 1'
#
loop_
_entity.id
_entity.type
_entity.pdbx_description
1 polymer ?
#
loop_
_entity_poly.entity_id
_entity_poly.type
_entity_poly.pdbx_seq_one_letter_code
_entity_poly.pdbx_strand_id
1 'polypeptide(L)'
;MDARITKEETALLLNLSLPGHAQRIEEIRLAALRARDEAIGRAIRAAAIRFFRALRSAAIFIATFPQRRAVFEQLNALSDRELADIGLTRGDLVHVFDEDFVRAREAAARAAALPPARTPVAANSNRAMAEAA
;
A
#
# COMPACT_ATOMS: atom_id res chain seq x y z
N MET A 1 -52.87 -35.86 -46.77
CA MET A 1 -52.11 -35.01 -45.84
C MET A 1 -52.85 -33.69 -45.73
N ASP A 2 -53.63 -33.53 -44.67
CA ASP A 2 -54.51 -32.37 -44.45
C ASP A 2 -53.73 -31.18 -43.88
N ALA A 3 -53.55 -30.13 -44.68
CA ALA A 3 -52.80 -28.93 -44.33
C ALA A 3 -53.62 -27.88 -43.55
N ARG A 4 -54.81 -28.23 -43.06
CA ARG A 4 -55.73 -27.30 -42.38
C ARG A 4 -55.74 -27.41 -40.85
N ILE A 5 -55.21 -28.48 -40.27
CA ILE A 5 -55.24 -28.71 -38.81
C ILE A 5 -54.14 -27.93 -38.08
N THR A 6 -53.05 -27.56 -38.75
CA THR A 6 -51.87 -26.97 -38.09
C THR A 6 -51.94 -25.47 -37.80
N LYS A 7 -52.83 -24.69 -38.44
CA LYS A 7 -52.89 -23.22 -38.23
C LYS A 7 -53.83 -22.81 -37.09
N GLU A 8 -54.93 -23.52 -36.91
CA GLU A 8 -55.90 -23.25 -35.83
C GLU A 8 -55.36 -23.73 -34.47
N GLU A 9 -54.70 -24.90 -34.42
CA GLU A 9 -54.07 -25.40 -33.19
C GLU A 9 -52.84 -24.58 -32.77
N THR A 10 -52.08 -24.03 -33.73
CA THR A 10 -50.98 -23.10 -33.41
C THR A 10 -51.48 -21.75 -32.95
N ALA A 11 -52.62 -21.26 -33.45
CA ALA A 11 -53.24 -20.03 -32.95
C ALA A 11 -53.74 -20.18 -31.50
N LEU A 12 -54.28 -21.36 -31.13
CA LEU A 12 -54.69 -21.66 -29.76
C LEU A 12 -53.50 -21.81 -28.81
N LEU A 13 -52.38 -22.41 -29.24
CA LEU A 13 -51.15 -22.50 -28.44
C LEU A 13 -50.47 -21.13 -28.23
N LEU A 14 -50.50 -20.24 -29.24
CA LEU A 14 -49.97 -18.89 -29.11
C LEU A 14 -50.86 -18.01 -28.20
N ASN A 15 -52.17 -18.22 -28.25
CA ASN A 15 -53.15 -17.49 -27.42
C ASN A 15 -53.28 -18.07 -25.99
N LEU A 16 -52.74 -19.26 -25.72
CA LEU A 16 -52.56 -19.81 -24.37
C LEU A 16 -51.30 -19.29 -23.67
N SER A 17 -50.48 -18.47 -24.35
CA SER A 17 -49.40 -17.70 -23.74
C SER A 17 -49.96 -16.50 -22.93
N LEU A 18 -50.86 -16.82 -22.00
CA LEU A 18 -51.43 -15.95 -20.99
C LEU A 18 -50.40 -15.68 -19.86
N PRO A 19 -50.56 -14.60 -19.08
CA PRO A 19 -49.54 -13.58 -18.73
C PRO A 19 -48.46 -14.00 -17.71
N GLY A 20 -48.48 -15.23 -17.21
CA GLY A 20 -47.72 -15.63 -16.02
C GLY A 20 -46.21 -15.81 -16.25
N HIS A 21 -45.77 -16.14 -17.46
CA HIS A 21 -44.34 -16.23 -17.78
C HIS A 21 -43.71 -14.85 -18.02
N ALA A 22 -44.44 -13.95 -18.69
CA ALA A 22 -44.00 -12.57 -18.88
C ALA A 22 -43.91 -11.83 -17.53
N GLN A 23 -44.87 -12.07 -16.62
CA GLN A 23 -44.85 -11.52 -15.26
C GLN A 23 -43.67 -12.06 -14.44
N ARG A 24 -43.40 -13.37 -14.46
CA ARG A 24 -42.24 -13.97 -13.76
C ARG A 24 -40.90 -13.45 -14.29
N ILE A 25 -40.79 -13.27 -15.60
CA ILE A 25 -39.57 -12.73 -16.21
C ILE A 25 -39.37 -11.27 -15.78
N GLU A 26 -40.43 -10.46 -15.73
CA GLU A 26 -40.33 -9.08 -15.23
C GLU A 26 -40.05 -9.00 -13.72
N GLU A 27 -40.61 -9.90 -12.91
CA GLU A 27 -40.29 -9.99 -11.48
C GLU A 27 -38.81 -10.32 -11.24
N ILE A 28 -38.26 -11.28 -11.99
CA ILE A 28 -36.84 -11.64 -11.93
C ILE A 28 -35.97 -10.47 -12.42
N ARG A 29 -36.41 -9.75 -13.46
CA ARG A 29 -35.68 -8.62 -14.03
C ARG A 29 -35.66 -7.42 -13.06
N LEU A 30 -36.78 -7.12 -12.42
CA LEU A 30 -36.90 -6.07 -11.40
C LEU A 30 -36.10 -6.40 -10.13
N ALA A 31 -36.07 -7.66 -9.71
CA ALA A 31 -35.25 -8.11 -8.58
C ALA A 31 -33.74 -8.04 -8.89
N ALA A 32 -33.34 -8.43 -10.11
CA ALA A 32 -31.95 -8.35 -10.56
C ALA A 32 -31.45 -6.91 -10.71
N LEU A 33 -32.33 -5.96 -11.07
CA LEU A 33 -32.00 -4.54 -11.13
C LEU A 33 -31.72 -3.95 -9.74
N ARG A 34 -32.57 -4.23 -8.73
CA ARG A 34 -32.37 -3.73 -7.36
C ARG A 34 -31.12 -4.30 -6.67
N ALA A 35 -30.82 -5.58 -6.89
CA ALA A 35 -29.63 -6.22 -6.31
C ALA A 35 -28.31 -5.64 -6.87
N ARG A 36 -28.32 -5.12 -8.11
CA ARG A 36 -27.17 -4.50 -8.74
C ARG A 36 -26.82 -3.15 -8.11
N ASP A 37 -27.82 -2.31 -7.82
CA ASP A 37 -27.59 -0.93 -7.37
C ASP A 37 -26.87 -0.86 -6.01
N GLU A 38 -27.18 -1.77 -5.08
CA GLU A 38 -26.55 -1.80 -3.75
C GLU A 38 -25.10 -2.33 -3.77
N ALA A 39 -24.80 -3.26 -4.69
CA ALA A 39 -23.46 -3.79 -4.87
C ALA A 39 -22.56 -2.79 -5.63
N ILE A 40 -23.12 -2.13 -6.64
CA ILE A 40 -22.43 -1.13 -7.45
C ILE A 40 -22.07 0.09 -6.59
N GLY A 41 -22.99 0.59 -5.75
CA GLY A 41 -22.72 1.75 -4.89
C GLY A 41 -21.54 1.55 -3.93
N ARG A 42 -21.43 0.36 -3.32
CA ARG A 42 -20.33 0.02 -2.41
C ARG A 42 -19.00 -0.16 -3.14
N ALA A 43 -19.03 -0.82 -4.30
CA ALA A 43 -17.85 -1.01 -5.13
C ALA A 43 -17.30 0.32 -5.67
N ILE A 44 -18.17 1.22 -6.14
CA ILE A 44 -17.79 2.55 -6.62
C ILE A 44 -17.18 3.38 -5.50
N ARG A 45 -17.79 3.40 -4.30
CA ARG A 45 -17.24 4.13 -3.15
C ARG A 45 -15.86 3.61 -2.74
N ALA A 46 -15.69 2.29 -2.67
CA ALA A 46 -14.40 1.68 -2.35
C ALA A 46 -13.33 1.98 -3.43
N ALA A 47 -13.71 1.92 -4.70
CA ALA A 47 -12.84 2.25 -5.83
C ALA A 47 -12.42 3.74 -5.80
N ALA A 48 -13.37 4.65 -5.55
CA ALA A 48 -13.10 6.07 -5.44
C ALA A 48 -12.10 6.39 -4.31
N ILE A 49 -12.30 5.82 -3.12
CA ILE A 49 -11.36 6.04 -1.98
C ILE A 49 -9.95 5.55 -2.33
N ARG A 50 -9.81 4.39 -2.97
CA ARG A 50 -8.52 3.85 -3.40
C ARG A 50 -7.85 4.75 -4.44
N PHE A 51 -8.62 5.19 -5.43
CA PHE A 51 -8.15 6.11 -6.47
C PHE A 51 -7.67 7.44 -5.88
N PHE A 52 -8.47 8.08 -5.02
CA PHE A 52 -8.10 9.34 -4.37
C PHE A 52 -6.85 9.20 -3.49
N ARG A 53 -6.68 8.07 -2.79
CA ARG A 53 -5.46 7.80 -2.02
C ARG A 53 -4.23 7.69 -2.93
N ALA A 54 -4.34 6.96 -4.04
CA ALA A 54 -3.26 6.81 -5.01
C ALA A 54 -2.88 8.16 -5.66
N LEU A 55 -3.88 8.97 -6.01
CA LEU A 55 -3.67 10.29 -6.58
C LEU A 55 -2.99 11.24 -5.58
N ARG A 56 -3.40 11.20 -4.31
CA ARG A 56 -2.77 11.98 -3.24
C ARG A 56 -1.31 11.55 -3.00
N SER A 57 -1.00 10.25 -2.99
CA SER A 57 0.39 9.79 -2.86
C SER A 57 1.24 10.22 -4.04
N ALA A 58 0.70 10.16 -5.26
CA ALA A 58 1.41 10.64 -6.45
C ALA A 58 1.64 12.16 -6.40
N ALA A 59 0.66 12.94 -5.94
CA ALA A 59 0.79 14.38 -5.80
C ALA A 59 1.86 14.77 -4.76
N ILE A 60 1.92 14.10 -3.61
CA ILE A 60 2.96 14.33 -2.60
C ILE A 60 4.34 13.96 -3.15
N PHE A 61 4.43 12.85 -3.89
CA PHE A 61 5.67 12.43 -4.53
C PHE A 61 6.18 13.45 -5.55
N ILE A 62 5.29 13.97 -6.42
CA ILE A 62 5.64 14.98 -7.42
C ILE A 62 6.02 16.32 -6.76
N ALA A 63 5.29 16.73 -5.72
CA ALA A 63 5.57 18.00 -5.02
C ALA A 63 6.90 17.99 -4.26
N THR A 64 7.30 16.83 -3.73
CA THR A 64 8.58 16.67 -2.99
C THR A 64 9.77 16.44 -3.92
N PHE A 65 9.53 16.03 -5.17
CA PHE A 65 10.58 15.77 -6.15
C PHE A 65 11.50 16.98 -6.45
N PRO A 66 11.00 18.21 -6.74
CA PRO A 66 11.88 19.36 -6.98
C PRO A 66 12.71 19.74 -5.75
N GLN A 67 12.14 19.60 -4.54
CA GLN A 67 12.87 19.84 -3.30
C GLN A 67 13.98 18.81 -3.08
N ARG A 68 13.71 17.52 -3.30
CA ARG A 68 14.73 16.46 -3.22
C ARG A 68 15.86 16.69 -4.21
N ARG A 69 15.53 17.11 -5.44
CA ARG A 69 16.53 17.42 -6.46
C ARG A 69 17.38 18.63 -6.08
N ALA A 70 16.77 19.71 -5.58
CA ALA A 70 17.52 20.88 -5.12
C ALA A 70 18.48 20.54 -3.97
N VAL A 71 18.02 19.77 -2.99
CA VAL A 71 18.87 19.29 -1.88
C VAL A 71 20.00 18.39 -2.39
N PHE A 72 19.71 17.48 -3.33
CA PHE A 72 20.73 16.62 -3.93
C PHE A 72 21.80 17.42 -4.68
N GLU A 73 21.43 18.43 -5.45
CA GLU A 73 22.39 19.32 -6.12
C GLU A 73 23.23 20.10 -5.10
N GLN A 74 22.61 20.62 -4.03
CA GLN A 74 23.33 21.28 -2.94
C GLN A 74 24.35 20.33 -2.28
N LEU A 75 23.95 19.09 -1.97
CA LEU A 75 24.84 18.08 -1.40
C LEU A 75 25.97 17.70 -2.38
N ASN A 76 25.70 17.66 -3.69
CA ASN A 76 26.75 17.41 -4.68
C ASN A 76 27.71 18.58 -4.83
N ALA A 77 27.24 19.81 -4.65
CA ALA A 77 28.07 21.01 -4.69
C ALA A 77 29.04 21.11 -3.51
N LEU A 78 28.73 20.47 -2.36
CA LEU A 78 29.63 20.41 -1.21
C LEU A 78 30.89 19.61 -1.53
N SER A 79 32.01 19.98 -0.92
CA SER A 79 33.25 19.23 -0.97
C SER A 79 33.19 17.93 -0.14
N ASP A 80 34.04 16.96 -0.43
CA ASP A 80 34.08 15.69 0.34
C ASP A 80 34.38 15.89 1.82
N ARG A 81 35.12 16.96 2.17
CA ARG A 81 35.39 17.32 3.55
C ARG A 81 34.13 17.84 4.25
N GLU A 82 33.35 18.68 3.58
CA GLU A 82 32.09 19.20 4.12
C GLU A 82 31.04 18.08 4.25
N LEU A 83 31.00 17.14 3.30
CA LEU A 83 30.19 15.92 3.43
C LEU A 83 30.66 15.07 4.62
N ALA A 84 31.97 14.89 4.80
CA ALA A 84 32.51 14.13 5.91
C ALA A 84 32.21 14.77 7.28
N ASP A 85 32.16 16.11 7.36
CA ASP A 85 31.82 16.85 8.59
C ASP A 85 30.38 16.55 9.05
N ILE A 86 29.45 16.42 8.11
CA ILE A 86 28.07 15.96 8.37
C ILE A 86 27.94 14.43 8.40
N GLY A 87 29.06 13.71 8.31
CA GLY A 87 29.13 12.25 8.34
C GLY A 87 28.46 11.59 7.13
N LEU A 88 28.56 12.20 5.95
CA LEU A 88 28.11 11.62 4.68
C LEU A 88 29.32 11.38 3.76
N THR A 89 29.21 10.35 2.91
CA THR A 89 30.12 10.14 1.80
C THR A 89 29.41 10.41 0.47
N ARG A 90 30.17 10.59 -0.61
CA ARG A 90 29.57 10.85 -1.93
C ARG A 90 28.71 9.70 -2.44
N GLY A 91 29.05 8.47 -2.07
CA GLY A 91 28.23 7.28 -2.39
C GLY A 91 26.90 7.25 -1.64
N ASP A 92 26.85 7.82 -0.43
CA ASP A 92 25.63 7.85 0.38
C ASP A 92 24.56 8.77 -0.21
N LEU A 93 24.95 9.80 -0.97
CA LEU A 93 24.03 10.81 -1.50
C LEU A 93 22.87 10.22 -2.32
N VAL A 94 23.11 9.10 -3.00
CA VAL A 94 22.07 8.38 -3.76
C VAL A 94 21.01 7.78 -2.84
N HIS A 95 21.39 7.44 -1.61
CA HIS A 95 20.57 6.74 -0.62
C HIS A 95 20.07 7.61 0.52
N VAL A 96 20.52 8.87 0.65
CA VAL A 96 20.13 9.79 1.74
C VAL A 96 18.61 9.96 1.87
N PHE A 97 17.87 9.77 0.78
CA PHE A 97 16.41 9.88 0.77
C PHE A 97 15.68 8.53 0.83
N ASP A 98 16.40 7.42 0.95
CA ASP A 98 15.82 6.09 1.11
C ASP A 98 15.47 5.86 2.58
N GLU A 99 14.27 5.33 2.85
CA GLU A 99 13.80 5.13 4.22
C GLU A 99 14.69 4.13 4.98
N ASP A 100 15.19 3.11 4.29
CA ASP A 100 16.08 2.09 4.87
C ASP A 100 17.44 2.67 5.29
N PHE A 101 17.97 3.63 4.52
CA PHE A 101 19.21 4.33 4.85
C PHE A 101 19.04 5.16 6.13
N VAL A 102 17.93 5.91 6.23
CA VAL A 102 17.61 6.70 7.43
C VAL A 102 17.47 5.79 8.66
N ARG A 103 16.74 4.68 8.54
CA ARG A 103 16.57 3.69 9.61
C ARG A 103 17.89 3.07 10.06
N ALA A 104 18.74 2.68 9.11
CA ALA A 104 20.06 2.12 9.40
C ALA A 104 20.94 3.13 10.15
N ARG A 105 20.95 4.39 9.73
CA ARG A 105 21.70 5.47 10.36
C ARG A 105 21.20 5.79 11.77
N GLU A 106 19.87 5.82 11.97
CA GLU A 106 19.29 5.97 13.30
C GLU A 106 19.62 4.81 14.24
N ALA A 107 19.63 3.57 13.71
CA ALA A 107 20.00 2.40 14.49
C ALA A 107 21.48 2.47 14.90
N ALA A 108 22.36 2.86 13.98
CA ALA A 108 23.78 3.06 14.26
C ALA A 108 24.01 4.17 15.29
N ALA A 109 23.31 5.31 15.16
CA ALA A 109 23.38 6.40 16.13
C ALA A 109 22.89 5.98 17.52
N ARG A 110 21.79 5.20 17.60
CA ARG A 110 21.30 4.62 18.85
C ARG A 110 22.29 3.65 19.49
N ALA A 111 22.93 2.80 18.69
CA ALA A 111 23.96 1.88 19.17
C ALA A 111 25.18 2.62 19.73
N ALA A 112 25.61 3.71 19.06
CA ALA A 112 26.71 4.55 19.54
C ALA A 112 26.39 5.34 20.82
N ALA A 113 25.12 5.68 21.03
CA ALA A 113 24.66 6.36 22.25
C ALA A 113 24.54 5.42 23.47
N LEU A 114 24.55 4.10 23.27
CA LEU A 114 24.51 3.15 24.37
C LEU A 114 25.88 3.15 25.09
N PRO A 115 25.93 3.39 26.42
CA PRO A 115 27.19 3.34 27.14
C PRO A 115 27.82 1.96 26.98
N PRO A 116 29.17 1.87 26.87
CA PRO A 116 29.83 0.58 26.78
C PRO A 116 29.38 -0.27 27.97
N ALA A 117 28.91 -1.48 27.70
CA ALA A 117 28.61 -2.45 28.73
C ALA A 117 29.84 -2.51 29.65
N ARG A 118 29.66 -2.14 30.92
CA ARG A 118 30.73 -2.22 31.92
C ARG A 118 31.21 -3.66 31.87
N THR A 119 32.38 -3.89 31.29
CA THR A 119 33.05 -5.17 31.40
C THR A 119 33.17 -5.43 32.90
N PRO A 120 32.66 -6.55 33.41
CA PRO A 120 32.85 -6.88 34.82
C PRO A 120 34.36 -6.92 35.03
N VAL A 121 34.86 -5.96 35.81
CA VAL A 121 36.27 -5.91 36.19
C VAL A 121 36.58 -7.26 36.81
N ALA A 122 37.42 -8.06 36.16
CA ALA A 122 37.88 -9.32 36.70
C ALA A 122 38.43 -9.04 38.10
N ALA A 123 37.82 -9.66 39.11
CA ALA A 123 38.19 -9.44 40.50
C ALA A 123 39.71 -9.63 40.64
N ASN A 124 40.39 -8.57 41.08
CA ASN A 124 41.84 -8.54 41.19
C ASN A 124 42.30 -9.65 42.16
N SER A 125 42.88 -10.72 41.61
CA SER A 125 43.37 -11.89 42.34
C SER A 125 44.43 -11.56 43.40
N ASN A 126 45.06 -10.39 43.30
CA ASN A 126 46.04 -9.92 44.28
C ASN A 126 45.42 -9.60 45.65
N ARG A 127 44.12 -9.28 45.70
CA ARG A 127 43.43 -9.01 46.98
C ARG A 127 43.09 -10.29 47.73
N ALA A 128 42.76 -11.37 47.02
CA ALA A 128 42.42 -12.66 47.62
C ALA A 128 43.61 -13.35 48.32
N MET A 129 44.84 -13.10 47.86
CA MET A 129 46.05 -13.62 48.51
C MET A 129 46.45 -12.80 49.75
N ALA A 130 46.08 -11.51 49.83
CA ALA A 130 46.41 -10.64 50.96
C ALA A 130 45.49 -10.84 52.17
N GLU A 131 44.26 -11.33 51.96
CA GLU A 131 43.32 -11.66 53.05
C GLU A 131 43.54 -13.08 53.61
N ALA A 132 44.46 -13.86 53.03
CA ALA A 132 44.76 -15.24 53.42
C ALA A 132 46.11 -15.41 54.17
N ALA A 133 46.80 -14.31 54.50
CA ALA A 133 48.07 -14.28 55.23
C ALA A 133 47.91 -13.59 56.59
#